data_AF-A0A4D7QHJ1-F1
#
_entry.id   AF-A0A4D7QHJ1-F1
#
_cell.length_a   1.000
_cell.length_b   1.000
_cell.length_c   1.000
_cell.angle_alpha   90.00
_cell.angle_beta   90.00
_cell.angle_gamma   90.00
#
_symmetry.space_group_name_H-M   'P 1'
#
loop_
_entity.id
_entity.type
_entity.pdbx_description
1 polymer ?
#
loop_
_entity_poly.entity_id
_entity_poly.type
_entity_poly.pdbx_seq_one_letter_code
_entity_poly.pdbx_strand_id
1 'polypeptide(L)'
;MFRMFRRSGTARLTALGIAALTLAGCQHSRVQQIERGFPSDYRQRHAILVGPQGAYLDHPCGQWPHDVGVADADLNALNRPHWNHGCASQHNFAAMVANPNDLLQPRAEGAVDQTRRQTAITKYRAGASPGPQTVHSPMQPLTDVRSGVRGGS
;
A
#
# COMPACT_ATOMS: atom_id res chain seq x y z
N MET A 1 -58.31 29.17 56.56
CA MET A 1 -58.26 29.25 55.08
C MET A 1 -57.09 28.39 54.60
N PHE A 2 -57.32 27.11 54.27
CA PHE A 2 -56.29 26.19 53.76
C PHE A 2 -56.65 25.84 52.30
N ARG A 3 -55.85 26.31 51.33
CA ARG A 3 -56.01 25.96 49.91
C ARG A 3 -55.21 24.70 49.60
N MET A 4 -55.96 23.64 49.29
CA MET A 4 -55.49 22.33 48.85
C MET A 4 -54.81 22.45 47.47
N PHE A 5 -53.50 22.20 47.41
CA PHE A 5 -52.74 22.15 46.15
C PHE A 5 -52.99 20.80 45.47
N ARG A 6 -53.75 20.80 44.37
CA ARG A 6 -54.05 19.61 43.56
C ARG A 6 -52.81 19.27 42.71
N ARG A 7 -52.18 18.12 42.98
CA ARG A 7 -51.03 17.59 42.20
C ARG A 7 -51.46 17.27 40.76
N SER A 8 -51.04 18.07 39.79
CA SER A 8 -51.31 17.87 38.36
C SER A 8 -50.32 16.87 37.74
N GLY A 9 -50.84 15.71 37.29
CA GLY A 9 -50.05 14.65 36.66
C GLY A 9 -49.44 15.03 35.30
N THR A 10 -49.90 16.12 34.69
CA THR A 10 -49.42 16.62 33.39
C THR A 10 -47.97 17.07 33.41
N ALA A 11 -47.49 17.59 34.54
CA ALA A 11 -46.10 18.04 34.70
C ALA A 11 -45.07 16.87 34.66
N ARG A 12 -45.51 15.64 35.00
CA ARG A 12 -44.62 14.47 34.98
C ARG A 12 -44.43 13.90 33.58
N LEU A 13 -45.45 13.98 32.72
CA LEU A 13 -45.39 13.45 31.36
C LEU A 13 -44.54 14.33 30.43
N THR A 14 -44.61 15.66 30.59
CA THR A 14 -43.77 16.59 29.82
C THR A 14 -42.28 16.45 30.19
N ALA A 15 -41.97 16.27 31.47
CA ALA A 15 -40.60 16.06 31.93
C ALA A 15 -39.96 14.77 31.37
N LEU A 16 -40.73 13.68 31.26
CA LEU A 16 -40.26 12.42 30.67
C LEU A 16 -40.01 12.55 29.15
N GLY A 17 -40.86 13.27 28.43
CA GLY A 17 -40.68 13.50 26.99
C GLY A 17 -39.41 14.29 26.65
N ILE A 18 -39.12 15.34 27.43
CA ILE A 18 -37.92 16.18 27.24
C ILE A 18 -36.65 15.36 27.53
N ALA A 19 -36.63 14.55 28.59
CA ALA A 19 -35.49 13.71 28.94
C ALA A 19 -35.16 12.70 27.82
N ALA A 20 -36.16 12.08 27.20
CA ALA A 20 -35.97 11.14 26.10
C ALA A 20 -35.38 11.81 24.84
N LEU A 21 -35.81 13.03 24.51
CA LEU A 21 -35.28 13.79 23.37
C LEU A 21 -33.81 14.22 23.60
N THR A 22 -33.42 14.56 24.83
CA THR A 22 -32.03 14.93 25.14
C THR A 22 -31.05 13.76 25.05
N LEU A 23 -31.49 12.52 25.27
CA LEU A 23 -30.61 11.33 25.22
C LEU A 23 -30.30 10.86 23.78
N ALA A 24 -31.21 11.09 22.83
CA ALA A 24 -31.00 10.69 21.43
C ALA A 24 -29.88 11.50 20.71
N GLY A 25 -29.54 12.69 21.23
CA GLY A 25 -28.51 13.55 20.64
C GLY A 25 -27.06 13.07 20.84
N CYS A 26 -26.79 12.16 21.77
CA CYS A 26 -25.42 11.78 22.14
C CYS A 26 -24.74 10.76 21.21
N GLN A 27 -25.41 10.25 20.17
CA GLN A 27 -24.88 9.19 19.30
C GLN A 27 -24.67 9.60 17.83
N HIS A 28 -25.18 10.75 17.38
CA HIS A 28 -25.16 11.14 15.96
C HIS A 28 -23.77 11.43 15.38
N SER A 29 -22.77 11.74 16.22
CA SER A 29 -21.43 12.11 15.78
C SER A 29 -20.45 10.94 15.64
N ARG A 30 -20.78 9.71 16.09
CA ARG A 30 -19.84 8.58 16.03
C ARG A 30 -19.65 8.01 14.62
N VAL A 31 -20.72 7.92 13.83
CA VAL A 31 -20.65 7.37 12.45
C VAL A 31 -19.98 8.34 11.48
N GLN A 32 -20.23 9.66 11.62
CA GLN A 32 -19.61 10.69 10.77
C GLN A 32 -18.11 10.92 11.02
N GLN A 33 -17.52 10.34 12.07
CA GLN A 33 -16.07 10.42 12.29
C GLN A 33 -15.28 9.37 11.49
N ILE A 34 -15.90 8.24 11.16
CA ILE A 34 -15.23 7.18 10.39
C ILE A 34 -15.10 7.60 8.92
N GLU A 35 -16.08 8.34 8.38
CA GLU A 35 -16.05 8.86 7.01
C GLU A 35 -15.13 10.09 6.83
N ARG A 36 -14.95 10.93 7.87
CA ARG A 36 -14.09 12.12 7.79
C ARG A 36 -12.59 11.83 7.81
N GLY A 37 -12.18 10.60 8.15
CA GLY A 37 -10.78 10.17 8.07
C GLY A 37 -10.37 9.60 6.70
N PHE A 38 -11.34 9.25 5.85
CA PHE A 38 -11.10 8.68 4.53
C PHE A 38 -11.61 9.64 3.45
N PRO A 39 -10.72 10.29 2.66
CA PRO A 39 -11.12 11.24 1.63
C PRO A 39 -12.13 10.62 0.67
N SER A 40 -13.32 11.17 0.44
CA SER A 40 -14.34 10.56 -0.46
C SER A 40 -13.89 10.41 -1.91
N ASP A 41 -12.90 11.19 -2.32
CA ASP A 41 -12.25 11.11 -3.62
C ASP A 41 -11.33 9.89 -3.72
N TYR A 42 -11.62 8.98 -4.66
CA TYR A 42 -10.81 7.79 -4.91
C TYR A 42 -9.36 8.12 -5.29
N ARG A 43 -9.11 9.32 -5.84
CA ARG A 43 -7.76 9.80 -6.19
C ARG A 43 -6.92 10.09 -4.94
N GLN A 44 -7.54 10.31 -3.80
CA GLN A 44 -6.89 10.57 -2.52
C GLN A 44 -6.82 9.30 -1.64
N ARG A 45 -7.33 8.16 -2.13
CA ARG A 45 -7.35 6.87 -1.44
C ARG A 45 -6.34 5.86 -1.98
N HIS A 46 -5.52 6.18 -3.00
CA HIS A 46 -4.56 5.20 -3.49
C HIS A 46 -3.49 4.94 -2.41
N ALA A 47 -3.52 3.76 -1.80
CA ALA A 47 -2.56 3.39 -0.77
C ALA A 47 -1.12 3.27 -1.32
N ILE A 48 -0.98 3.18 -2.65
CA ILE A 48 0.29 2.98 -3.35
C ILE A 48 0.43 4.07 -4.42
N LEU A 49 1.42 4.93 -4.24
CA LEU A 49 1.86 5.93 -5.22
C LEU A 49 3.00 5.35 -6.06
N VAL A 50 2.85 5.37 -7.39
CA VAL A 50 3.92 4.96 -8.31
C VAL A 50 4.66 6.21 -8.79
N GLY A 51 5.91 6.34 -8.38
CA GLY A 51 6.79 7.42 -8.83
C GLY A 51 7.47 7.11 -10.17
N PRO A 52 8.12 8.10 -10.80
CA PRO A 52 8.90 7.88 -12.03
C PRO A 52 10.17 7.06 -11.78
N GLN A 53 10.62 6.95 -10.53
CA GLN A 53 11.68 6.05 -10.09
C GLN A 53 11.20 4.59 -10.03
N GLY A 54 11.99 3.68 -10.61
CA GLY A 54 11.81 2.23 -10.42
C GLY A 54 12.34 1.76 -9.07
N ALA A 55 11.97 0.54 -8.67
CA ALA A 55 12.54 -0.09 -7.48
C ALA A 55 13.90 -0.76 -7.78
N TYR A 56 14.82 -0.68 -6.82
CA TYR A 56 16.16 -1.28 -6.87
C TYR A 56 16.70 -1.35 -5.43
N LEU A 57 17.78 -2.11 -5.22
CA LEU A 57 18.51 -2.10 -3.96
C LEU A 57 19.74 -1.19 -4.05
N ASP A 58 20.08 -0.57 -2.94
CA ASP A 58 21.28 0.26 -2.77
C ASP A 58 22.57 -0.56 -2.77
N HIS A 59 22.50 -1.87 -2.48
CA HIS A 59 23.62 -2.79 -2.53
C HIS A 59 23.30 -4.08 -3.31
N PRO A 60 24.29 -4.72 -3.95
CA PRO A 60 24.07 -5.99 -4.64
C PRO A 60 23.68 -7.11 -3.65
N CYS A 61 22.76 -7.97 -4.09
CA CYS A 61 22.40 -9.22 -3.40
C CYS A 61 23.08 -10.41 -4.09
N GLY A 62 23.02 -11.59 -3.46
CA GLY A 62 23.44 -12.85 -4.09
C GLY A 62 24.64 -13.52 -3.45
N GLN A 63 25.00 -13.11 -2.23
CA GLN A 63 25.97 -13.87 -1.43
C GLN A 63 25.28 -15.04 -0.75
N TRP A 64 25.81 -16.24 -0.95
CA TRP A 64 25.29 -17.47 -0.35
C TRP A 64 26.43 -18.17 0.39
N PRO A 65 26.73 -17.76 1.64
CA PRO A 65 27.84 -18.34 2.41
C PRO A 65 27.61 -19.80 2.78
N HIS A 66 26.35 -20.22 2.79
CA HIS A 66 25.89 -21.58 3.02
C HIS A 66 25.10 -22.04 1.79
N ASP A 67 25.27 -23.29 1.40
CA ASP A 67 24.53 -23.94 0.35
C ASP A 67 23.06 -24.12 0.76
N VAL A 68 22.14 -23.64 -0.07
CA VAL A 68 20.69 -23.88 0.11
C VAL A 68 20.26 -25.29 -0.33
N GLY A 69 21.20 -26.07 -0.88
CA GLY A 69 21.04 -27.45 -1.31
C GLY A 69 21.45 -28.47 -0.25
N VAL A 70 22.05 -29.57 -0.71
CA VAL A 70 22.34 -30.73 0.14
C VAL A 70 23.64 -30.60 0.92
N ALA A 71 24.54 -29.67 0.57
CA ALA A 71 25.83 -29.56 1.24
C ALA A 71 25.70 -29.03 2.68
N ASP A 72 24.67 -28.23 2.98
CA ASP A 72 24.32 -27.74 4.32
C ASP A 72 22.94 -28.23 4.78
N ALA A 73 22.63 -29.52 4.52
CA ALA A 73 21.33 -30.12 4.82
C ALA A 73 20.88 -29.93 6.28
N ASP A 74 21.80 -30.01 7.25
CA ASP A 74 21.49 -29.79 8.67
C ASP A 74 21.03 -28.36 8.94
N LEU A 75 21.66 -27.35 8.33
CA LEU A 75 21.26 -25.95 8.45
C LEU A 75 19.92 -25.70 7.74
N ASN A 76 19.72 -26.30 6.56
CA ASN A 76 18.49 -26.19 5.79
C ASN A 76 17.30 -26.87 6.47
N ALA A 77 17.54 -27.93 7.27
CA ALA A 77 16.51 -28.62 8.05
C ALA A 77 15.98 -27.80 9.25
N LEU A 78 16.63 -26.69 9.62
CA LEU A 78 16.22 -25.87 10.77
C LEU A 78 14.97 -25.01 10.51
N ASN A 79 14.43 -24.99 9.28
CA ASN A 79 13.31 -24.13 8.86
C ASN A 79 13.51 -22.65 9.25
N ARG A 80 14.74 -22.16 9.08
CA ARG A 80 15.10 -20.77 9.32
C ARG A 80 15.34 -20.07 7.98
N PRO A 81 15.03 -18.76 7.88
CA PRO A 81 15.43 -18.01 6.70
C PRO A 81 16.95 -18.06 6.55
N HIS A 82 17.41 -18.30 5.33
CA HIS A 82 18.82 -18.26 5.00
C HIS A 82 19.37 -16.82 5.09
N TRP A 83 20.69 -16.68 5.21
CA TRP A 83 21.39 -15.40 5.37
C TRP A 83 20.90 -14.30 4.41
N ASN A 84 20.80 -14.62 3.13
CA ASN A 84 20.49 -13.68 2.06
C ASN A 84 18.98 -13.52 1.76
N HIS A 85 18.09 -14.11 2.57
CA HIS A 85 16.67 -14.20 2.23
C HIS A 85 16.03 -12.84 2.06
N GLY A 86 16.26 -11.92 3.00
CA GLY A 86 15.69 -10.57 2.93
C GLY A 86 16.16 -9.79 1.70
N CYS A 87 17.45 -9.83 1.39
CA CYS A 87 18.01 -9.14 0.23
C CYS A 87 17.50 -9.77 -1.07
N ALA A 88 17.55 -11.11 -1.18
CA ALA A 88 17.09 -11.84 -2.36
C ALA A 88 15.59 -11.62 -2.63
N SER A 89 14.73 -11.64 -1.61
CA SER A 89 13.31 -11.36 -1.75
C SER A 89 13.06 -9.92 -2.23
N GLN A 90 13.75 -8.94 -1.64
CA GLN A 90 13.63 -7.54 -2.06
C GLN A 90 14.17 -7.33 -3.48
N HIS A 91 15.23 -8.04 -3.86
CA HIS A 91 15.80 -7.98 -5.21
C HIS A 91 14.84 -8.51 -6.27
N ASN A 92 14.24 -9.67 -5.99
CA ASN A 92 13.23 -10.24 -6.88
C ASN A 92 12.00 -9.33 -6.99
N PHE A 93 11.55 -8.75 -5.88
CA PHE A 93 10.45 -7.78 -5.90
C PHE A 93 10.82 -6.54 -6.71
N ALA A 94 11.98 -5.96 -6.46
CA ALA A 94 12.47 -4.77 -7.16
C ALA A 94 12.57 -5.02 -8.67
N ALA A 95 13.07 -6.19 -9.09
CA ALA A 95 13.13 -6.56 -10.51
C ALA A 95 11.75 -6.63 -11.18
N MET A 96 10.71 -7.07 -10.46
CA MET A 96 9.33 -7.10 -10.99
C MET A 96 8.73 -5.71 -11.17
N VAL A 97 9.14 -4.73 -10.35
CA VAL A 97 8.62 -3.35 -10.40
C VAL A 97 9.70 -2.32 -10.79
N ALA A 98 10.76 -2.78 -11.47
CA ALA A 98 11.89 -1.95 -11.87
C ALA A 98 11.50 -0.92 -12.94
N ASN A 99 10.47 -1.24 -13.74
CA ASN A 99 9.86 -0.31 -14.68
C ASN A 99 8.51 0.18 -14.14
N PRO A 100 8.42 1.43 -13.64
CA PRO A 100 7.17 1.95 -13.09
C PRO A 100 6.05 2.08 -14.14
N ASN A 101 6.39 2.15 -15.44
CA ASN A 101 5.39 2.17 -16.50
C ASN A 101 4.54 0.89 -16.54
N ASP A 102 5.06 -0.24 -16.04
CA ASP A 102 4.31 -1.51 -15.97
C ASP A 102 3.14 -1.42 -14.99
N LEU A 103 3.19 -0.49 -14.02
CA LEU A 103 2.12 -0.23 -13.06
C LEU A 103 1.20 0.92 -13.50
N LEU A 104 1.74 1.90 -14.25
CA LEU A 104 1.00 3.08 -14.69
C LEU A 104 0.13 2.81 -15.92
N GLN A 105 0.56 1.92 -16.81
CA GLN A 105 -0.08 1.70 -18.09
C GLN A 105 -0.43 0.22 -18.25
N PRO A 106 -1.71 -0.12 -18.50
CA PRO A 106 -2.04 -1.46 -18.92
C PRO A 106 -1.35 -1.72 -20.25
N ARG A 107 -0.75 -2.90 -20.40
CA ARG A 107 -0.37 -3.40 -21.72
C ARG A 107 -1.63 -3.42 -22.60
N ALA A 108 -1.52 -2.96 -23.84
CA ALA A 108 -2.62 -3.13 -24.79
C ALA A 108 -2.91 -4.65 -24.93
N GLU A 109 -4.15 -5.05 -24.64
CA GLU A 109 -4.60 -6.40 -24.94
C GLU A 109 -4.68 -6.57 -26.45
N GLY A 110 -4.07 -7.64 -26.96
CA GLY A 110 -3.97 -7.88 -28.39
C GLY A 110 -3.46 -9.28 -28.67
N ALA A 111 -3.55 -9.69 -29.94
CA ALA A 111 -3.04 -10.97 -30.38
C ALA A 111 -1.53 -11.10 -30.05
N VAL A 112 -1.09 -12.35 -29.88
CA VAL A 112 0.32 -12.63 -29.58
C VAL A 112 1.19 -12.19 -30.77
N ASP A 113 2.03 -11.17 -30.56
CA ASP A 113 3.08 -10.79 -31.51
C ASP A 113 4.26 -11.77 -31.41
N GLN A 114 4.22 -12.82 -32.24
CA GLN A 114 5.26 -13.85 -32.29
C GLN A 114 6.61 -13.29 -32.76
N THR A 115 6.60 -12.33 -33.70
CA THR A 115 7.81 -11.74 -34.27
C THR A 115 8.58 -10.94 -33.23
N ARG A 116 7.89 -10.11 -32.45
CA ARG A 116 8.50 -9.33 -31.37
C ARG A 116 9.02 -10.21 -30.25
N ARG A 117 8.30 -11.30 -29.92
CA ARG A 117 8.76 -12.31 -28.95
C ARG A 117 10.02 -13.02 -29.43
N GLN A 118 10.05 -13.46 -30.68
CA GLN A 118 11.23 -14.12 -31.24
C GLN A 118 12.42 -13.16 -31.28
N THR A 119 12.20 -11.89 -31.62
CA THR A 119 13.23 -10.84 -31.60
C THR A 119 13.78 -10.63 -30.19
N ALA A 120 12.91 -10.54 -29.18
CA ALA A 120 13.31 -10.41 -27.78
C ALA A 120 14.14 -11.62 -27.31
N ILE A 121 13.73 -12.84 -27.65
CA ILE A 121 14.46 -14.07 -27.33
C ILE A 121 15.84 -14.07 -28.00
N THR A 122 15.92 -13.71 -29.29
CA THR A 122 17.19 -13.65 -30.01
C THR A 122 18.13 -12.61 -29.40
N LYS A 123 17.63 -11.42 -29.06
CA LYS A 123 18.41 -10.37 -28.38
C LYS A 123 18.92 -10.84 -27.02
N TYR A 124 18.04 -11.46 -26.21
CA TYR A 124 18.40 -12.01 -24.91
C TYR A 124 19.52 -13.05 -25.02
N ARG A 125 19.41 -14.00 -25.96
CA ARG A 125 20.45 -15.01 -26.22
C ARG A 125 21.78 -14.39 -26.65
N ALA A 126 21.73 -13.28 -27.37
CA ALA A 126 22.90 -12.53 -27.79
C ALA A 126 23.46 -11.58 -26.71
N GLY A 127 22.87 -11.54 -25.51
CA GLY A 127 23.26 -10.61 -24.45
C GLY A 127 22.85 -9.14 -24.72
N ALA A 128 22.03 -8.88 -25.73
CA ALA A 128 21.52 -7.57 -26.07
C ALA A 128 20.19 -7.28 -25.35
N SER A 129 19.94 -6.00 -25.03
CA SER A 129 18.68 -5.59 -24.39
C SER A 129 17.47 -5.90 -25.30
N PRO A 130 16.48 -6.69 -24.83
CA PRO A 130 15.31 -7.06 -25.63
C PRO A 130 14.27 -5.94 -25.76
N GLY A 131 14.41 -4.84 -25.01
CA GLY A 131 13.47 -3.73 -25.00
C GLY A 131 14.15 -2.38 -24.72
N PRO A 132 13.37 -1.29 -24.60
CA PRO A 132 13.88 -0.01 -24.15
C PRO A 132 14.51 -0.20 -22.77
N GLN A 133 15.82 0.06 -22.64
CA GLN A 133 16.45 0.17 -21.34
C GLN A 133 15.87 1.40 -20.63
N THR A 134 15.03 1.18 -19.61
CA THR A 134 14.83 2.20 -18.60
C THR A 134 16.18 2.37 -17.91
N VAL A 135 16.77 3.57 -17.99
CA VAL A 135 17.93 3.89 -17.17
C VAL A 135 17.46 3.78 -15.73
N HIS A 136 17.88 2.71 -15.05
CA HIS A 136 17.67 2.55 -13.63
C HIS A 136 18.55 3.56 -12.93
N SER A 137 18.06 4.80 -12.80
CA SER A 137 18.62 5.71 -11.82
C SER A 137 18.31 5.11 -10.46
N PRO A 138 19.33 4.77 -9.64
CA PRO A 138 19.07 4.42 -8.25
C PRO A 138 18.27 5.59 -7.63
N MET A 139 17.13 5.29 -7.00
CA MET A 139 16.45 6.24 -6.11
C MET A 139 17.51 6.92 -5.26
N GLN A 140 17.38 8.22 -5.14
CA GLN A 140 18.08 8.88 -4.05
C GLN A 140 17.37 8.41 -2.77
N PRO A 141 18.10 7.89 -1.77
CA PRO A 141 17.48 7.51 -0.52
C PRO A 141 16.65 8.70 -0.02
N LEU A 142 15.39 8.45 0.31
CA LEU A 142 14.50 9.44 0.88
C LEU A 142 14.97 9.74 2.31
N THR A 143 16.11 10.42 2.43
CA THR A 143 16.66 10.87 3.72
C THR A 143 15.82 12.00 4.33
N ASP A 144 14.74 12.43 3.68
CA ASP A 144 13.75 13.33 4.26
C ASP A 144 12.31 13.09 3.74
N VAL A 145 11.60 12.17 4.38
CA VAL A 145 10.16 11.92 4.17
C VAL A 145 9.30 13.17 4.48
N ARG A 146 9.83 14.20 5.18
CA ARG A 146 9.10 15.48 5.38
C ARG A 146 9.18 16.44 4.19
N SER A 147 10.08 16.23 3.25
CA SER A 147 10.17 17.09 2.06
C SER A 147 9.07 16.81 1.03
N GLY A 148 8.61 15.56 0.93
CA GLY A 148 7.52 15.16 0.02
C GLY A 148 6.13 15.68 0.38
N VAL A 149 5.94 16.19 1.60
CA VAL A 149 4.65 16.74 2.08
C VAL A 149 4.52 18.26 1.82
N ARG A 150 5.60 18.94 1.40
CA ARG A 150 5.62 20.41 1.21
C ARG A 150 5.57 20.90 -0.24
N GLY A 151 5.51 20.01 -1.23
CA GLY A 151 5.42 20.37 -2.65
C GLY A 151 3.98 20.57 -3.11
N GLY A 152 3.32 21.62 -2.62
CA GLY A 152 1.97 22.02 -3.04
C GLY A 152 1.81 23.53 -2.94
N SER A 153 2.26 24.23 -3.97
CA SER A 153 1.93 25.63 -4.27
C SER A 153 1.72 25.75 -5.78
#